data_AF-A0A974NN92-F1
#
_entry.id   AF-A0A974NN92-F1
#
_cell.length_a   1.000
_cell.length_b   1.000
_cell.length_c   1.000
_cell.angle_alpha   90.00
_cell.angle_beta   90.00
_cell.angle_gamma   90.00
#
_symmetry.space_group_name_H-M   'P 1'
#
loop_
_entity.id
_entity.type
_entity.pdbx_description
1 polymer ?
#
loop_
_entity_poly.entity_id
_entity_poly.type
_entity_poly.pdbx_seq_one_letter_code
_entity_poly.pdbx_strand_id
1 'polypeptide(L)'
;MKKIWSVLLSLTLLISLFPSLTSAAQSKNFEQEFTQYLREASDIRGFNVTKDNIEETLSYYGESIEDFQSIKELKLELGVVIKADLSNLGFIYKEYSLTQDGLIQLLKDNGEELTDYIFVDDLEEAVYFYAEETIERDPNFDKDLVNYLVEVSKKRGFEVTEKSFSALLASYEISLEDFASVKELNEFMGEVIKADLSNLSYFNENFGLDKQALLQLLQDNGEDINDYIYIDDLEETVWVLDGGDFEGDIAEDLLPIFEQELGLTNEELERIEDHLLSLEERFSDPATIERLESLADRMMAFEEFEVATELTAEQLAEIASIYEELLSIFNLKVTYSLVKNGEESPMSLSDLMKMEELTDANLKIMIYTTDGKFLADLLITSDMVDSETITNAGQQMYHSANEVSKTIEKAPAPSKKRNKNQEVKTVKGAKLPNTASDYLTNSLIGLFMILLGSLMYRKVRKA
;
A
#
# COMPACT_ATOMS: atom_id res chain seq x y z
N MET A 1 -7.58 -27.11 -3.58
CA MET A 1 -8.97 -26.70 -3.27
C MET A 1 -9.11 -25.64 -2.17
N LYS A 2 -8.02 -25.07 -1.64
CA LYS A 2 -7.99 -23.77 -0.91
C LYS A 2 -6.97 -22.79 -1.52
N LYS A 3 -6.58 -23.06 -2.77
CA LYS A 3 -5.49 -22.40 -3.51
C LYS A 3 -5.84 -22.21 -5.00
N ILE A 4 -7.14 -22.27 -5.30
CA ILE A 4 -7.75 -21.97 -6.62
C ILE A 4 -8.46 -20.60 -6.53
N TRP A 5 -8.50 -20.01 -5.32
CA TRP A 5 -9.09 -18.70 -5.04
C TRP A 5 -8.13 -17.54 -5.35
N SER A 6 -6.82 -17.76 -5.28
CA SER A 6 -5.75 -16.77 -5.55
C SER A 6 -5.64 -16.36 -7.02
N VAL A 7 -6.55 -16.86 -7.85
CA VAL A 7 -6.47 -17.02 -9.30
C VAL A 7 -7.59 -16.33 -10.03
N LEU A 8 -8.81 -16.45 -9.55
CA LEU A 8 -9.75 -15.36 -9.84
C LEU A 8 -9.17 -14.00 -9.40
N LEU A 9 -8.36 -14.01 -8.34
CA LEU A 9 -7.74 -12.85 -7.68
C LEU A 9 -6.89 -11.95 -8.59
N SER A 10 -6.28 -12.43 -9.69
CA SER A 10 -5.37 -11.59 -10.50
C SER A 10 -5.94 -10.89 -11.72
N LEU A 11 -7.14 -11.27 -12.15
CA LEU A 11 -7.91 -10.45 -13.09
C LEU A 11 -9.05 -9.71 -12.36
N THR A 12 -9.43 -10.15 -11.17
CA THR A 12 -10.05 -9.28 -10.16
C THR A 12 -9.04 -8.39 -9.44
N LEU A 13 -7.72 -8.42 -9.71
CA LEU A 13 -6.72 -7.56 -9.02
C LEU A 13 -6.78 -6.09 -9.41
N LEU A 14 -7.57 -5.72 -10.43
CA LEU A 14 -8.00 -4.33 -10.63
C LEU A 14 -9.25 -3.96 -9.82
N ILE A 15 -9.88 -4.95 -9.17
CA ILE A 15 -11.06 -4.83 -8.28
C ILE A 15 -10.71 -5.22 -6.82
N SER A 16 -9.57 -5.85 -6.54
CA SER A 16 -9.25 -6.46 -5.24
C SER A 16 -8.06 -5.82 -4.51
N LEU A 17 -7.82 -4.54 -4.69
CA LEU A 17 -7.14 -3.80 -3.63
C LEU A 17 -8.18 -3.61 -2.51
N PHE A 18 -7.92 -4.25 -1.37
CA PHE A 18 -8.49 -4.02 -0.03
C PHE A 18 -9.54 -5.00 0.54
N PRO A 19 -9.48 -5.26 1.88
CA PRO A 19 -10.17 -6.35 2.56
C PRO A 19 -11.66 -6.11 2.79
N SER A 20 -12.37 -7.21 3.03
CA SER A 20 -13.81 -7.34 3.23
C SER A 20 -14.36 -6.52 4.41
N LEU A 21 -15.24 -5.56 4.14
CA LEU A 21 -16.23 -5.05 5.09
C LEU A 21 -17.52 -4.78 4.32
N THR A 22 -18.54 -5.59 4.53
CA THR A 22 -19.87 -5.34 3.98
C THR A 22 -20.61 -4.37 4.90
N SER A 23 -21.06 -3.21 4.40
CA SER A 23 -22.03 -2.38 5.11
C SER A 23 -23.31 -3.17 5.25
N ALA A 24 -23.65 -3.46 6.49
CA ALA A 24 -24.71 -4.39 6.76
C ALA A 24 -25.62 -3.84 7.84
N ALA A 25 -26.91 -4.01 7.54
CA ALA A 25 -27.98 -3.50 8.36
C ALA A 25 -27.73 -3.83 9.83
N GLN A 26 -27.63 -2.77 10.65
CA GLN A 26 -27.44 -2.89 12.07
C GLN A 26 -28.46 -3.87 12.68
N SER A 27 -27.99 -4.68 13.62
CA SER A 27 -28.84 -5.64 14.30
C SER A 27 -30.05 -4.95 14.95
N LYS A 28 -31.19 -5.65 15.03
CA LYS A 28 -32.44 -5.07 15.57
C LYS A 28 -32.33 -4.49 16.99
N ASN A 29 -31.31 -4.88 17.74
CA ASN A 29 -31.07 -4.44 19.12
C ASN A 29 -29.91 -3.44 19.23
N PHE A 30 -29.31 -3.01 18.11
CA PHE A 30 -28.10 -2.19 18.09
C PHE A 30 -28.20 -0.98 19.01
N GLU A 31 -29.25 -0.16 18.88
CA GLU A 31 -29.46 1.03 19.72
C GLU A 31 -29.53 0.73 21.22
N GLN A 32 -30.16 -0.39 21.60
CA GLN A 32 -30.25 -0.79 23.00
C GLN A 32 -28.89 -1.25 23.53
N GLU A 33 -28.18 -2.06 22.74
CA GLU A 33 -26.84 -2.55 23.08
C GLU A 33 -25.83 -1.39 23.09
N PHE A 34 -25.98 -0.40 22.21
CA PHE A 34 -25.12 0.77 22.13
C PHE A 34 -25.29 1.65 23.35
N THR A 35 -26.54 1.90 23.74
CA THR A 35 -26.87 2.62 24.98
C THR A 35 -26.29 1.91 26.20
N GLN A 36 -26.31 0.57 26.22
CA GLN A 36 -25.68 -0.20 27.29
C GLN A 36 -24.16 -0.06 27.25
N TYR A 37 -23.55 -0.14 26.08
CA TYR A 37 -22.11 0.01 25.90
C TYR A 37 -21.61 1.38 26.34
N LEU A 38 -22.29 2.49 25.97
CA LEU A 38 -21.90 3.83 26.42
C LEU A 38 -21.91 3.94 27.96
N ARG A 39 -22.85 3.27 28.65
CA ARG A 39 -22.85 3.22 30.12
C ARG A 39 -21.69 2.41 30.66
N GLU A 40 -21.43 1.22 30.10
CA GLU A 40 -20.30 0.38 30.47
C GLU A 40 -18.97 1.12 30.29
N ALA A 41 -18.78 1.78 29.14
CA ALA A 41 -17.61 2.57 28.83
C ALA A 41 -17.47 3.76 29.78
N SER A 42 -18.58 4.46 30.09
CA SER A 42 -18.57 5.57 31.06
C SER A 42 -18.15 5.12 32.45
N ASP A 43 -18.68 3.98 32.92
CA ASP A 43 -18.36 3.41 34.22
C ASP A 43 -16.88 2.97 34.30
N ILE A 44 -16.36 2.38 33.22
CA ILE A 44 -14.94 1.98 33.13
C ILE A 44 -14.04 3.20 33.09
N ARG A 45 -14.36 4.20 32.25
CA ARG A 45 -13.52 5.36 31.97
C ARG A 45 -13.52 6.39 33.11
N GLY A 46 -14.58 6.41 33.92
CA GLY A 46 -14.74 7.32 35.05
C GLY A 46 -15.30 8.69 34.69
N PHE A 47 -15.73 8.89 33.43
CA PHE A 47 -16.48 10.06 32.97
C PHE A 47 -17.53 9.66 31.94
N ASN A 48 -18.45 10.57 31.62
CA ASN A 48 -19.54 10.30 30.69
C ASN A 48 -19.05 10.19 29.24
N VAL A 49 -19.03 8.98 28.70
CA VAL A 49 -18.76 8.66 27.29
C VAL A 49 -20.07 8.77 26.51
N THR A 50 -20.07 9.60 25.47
CA THR A 50 -21.26 9.90 24.65
C THR A 50 -21.17 9.29 23.26
N LYS A 51 -22.30 9.26 22.53
CA LYS A 51 -22.31 8.90 21.11
C LYS A 51 -21.33 9.75 20.31
N ASP A 52 -21.33 11.06 20.54
CA ASP A 52 -20.44 12.00 19.82
C ASP A 52 -18.97 11.66 20.03
N ASN A 53 -18.58 11.16 21.22
CA ASN A 53 -17.20 10.75 21.43
C ASN A 53 -16.83 9.49 20.64
N ILE A 54 -17.77 8.57 20.46
CA ILE A 54 -17.54 7.37 19.65
C ILE A 54 -17.47 7.73 18.16
N GLU A 55 -18.37 8.59 17.67
CA GLU A 55 -18.31 9.11 16.29
C GLU A 55 -17.00 9.87 16.04
N GLU A 56 -16.53 10.66 17.00
CA GLU A 56 -15.25 11.37 16.91
C GLU A 56 -14.07 10.39 16.78
N THR A 57 -14.01 9.35 17.62
CA THR A 57 -12.99 8.30 17.50
C THR A 57 -13.02 7.63 16.12
N LEU A 58 -14.19 7.18 15.67
CA LEU A 58 -14.33 6.49 14.38
C LEU A 58 -13.97 7.39 13.20
N SER A 59 -14.21 8.70 13.30
CA SER A 59 -13.90 9.65 12.24
C SER A 59 -12.41 9.72 11.91
N TYR A 60 -11.51 9.41 12.85
CA TYR A 60 -10.07 9.31 12.59
C TYR A 60 -9.72 8.17 11.63
N TYR A 61 -10.55 7.12 11.61
CA TYR A 61 -10.40 5.95 10.74
C TYR A 61 -11.24 6.07 9.45
N GLY A 62 -11.97 7.18 9.29
CA GLY A 62 -12.90 7.40 8.18
C GLY A 62 -14.20 6.61 8.33
N GLU A 63 -14.53 6.19 9.54
CA GLU A 63 -15.69 5.35 9.86
C GLU A 63 -16.72 6.12 10.67
N SER A 64 -17.92 5.53 10.77
CA SER A 64 -19.06 6.01 11.53
C SER A 64 -19.73 4.85 12.25
N ILE A 65 -20.54 5.15 13.26
CA ILE A 65 -21.28 4.09 13.98
C ILE A 65 -22.19 3.28 13.04
N GLU A 66 -22.63 3.89 11.94
CA GLU A 66 -23.53 3.29 10.95
C GLU A 66 -22.85 2.16 10.16
N ASP A 67 -21.51 2.12 10.13
CA ASP A 67 -20.73 1.13 9.39
C ASP A 67 -20.66 -0.25 10.08
N PHE A 68 -21.16 -0.36 11.33
CA PHE A 68 -21.05 -1.57 12.14
C PHE A 68 -22.39 -2.29 12.28
N GLN A 69 -22.43 -3.61 12.03
CA GLN A 69 -23.65 -4.42 12.16
C GLN A 69 -24.06 -4.64 13.62
N SER A 70 -23.07 -4.67 14.51
CA SER A 70 -23.28 -5.04 15.92
C SER A 70 -22.36 -4.30 16.86
N ILE A 71 -22.79 -4.13 18.11
CA ILE A 71 -21.96 -3.54 19.16
C ILE A 71 -20.76 -4.42 19.51
N LYS A 72 -20.84 -5.73 19.23
CA LYS A 72 -19.69 -6.61 19.37
C LYS A 72 -18.58 -6.25 18.38
N GLU A 73 -18.95 -5.94 17.13
CA GLU A 73 -18.03 -5.55 16.07
C GLU A 73 -17.44 -4.16 16.34
N LEU A 74 -18.29 -3.19 16.64
CA LEU A 74 -17.87 -1.84 17.06
C LEU A 74 -16.90 -1.88 18.25
N LYS A 75 -17.13 -2.76 19.23
CA LYS A 75 -16.22 -2.95 20.38
C LYS A 75 -14.85 -3.55 19.99
N LEU A 76 -14.80 -4.36 18.94
CA LEU A 76 -13.54 -4.91 18.45
C LEU A 76 -12.72 -3.84 17.76
N GLU A 77 -13.39 -2.99 16.97
CA GLU A 77 -12.75 -1.89 16.25
C GLU A 77 -12.24 -0.80 17.21
N LEU A 78 -13.10 -0.33 18.11
CA LEU A 78 -12.73 0.69 19.10
C LEU A 78 -11.72 0.20 20.14
N GLY A 79 -11.56 -1.12 20.29
CA GLY A 79 -10.60 -1.68 21.24
C GLY A 79 -10.96 -1.49 22.72
N VAL A 80 -9.93 -1.52 23.57
CA VAL A 80 -10.08 -1.62 25.03
C VAL A 80 -10.29 -0.24 25.65
N VAL A 81 -11.36 -0.04 26.42
CA VAL A 81 -11.59 1.21 27.16
C VAL A 81 -10.53 1.43 28.25
N ILE A 82 -9.98 2.64 28.34
CA ILE A 82 -9.05 3.05 29.41
C ILE A 82 -9.79 3.01 30.76
N LYS A 83 -9.24 2.32 31.76
CA LYS A 83 -9.83 2.27 33.11
C LYS A 83 -9.59 3.58 33.85
N ALA A 84 -10.54 4.00 34.67
CA ALA A 84 -10.46 5.23 35.48
C ALA A 84 -9.24 5.27 36.43
N ASP A 85 -8.78 4.10 36.88
CA ASP A 85 -7.59 3.96 37.72
C ASP A 85 -6.28 3.77 36.92
N LEU A 86 -6.37 3.85 35.58
CA LEU A 86 -5.28 3.70 34.61
C LEU A 86 -4.53 2.36 34.72
N SER A 87 -5.11 1.37 35.41
CA SER A 87 -4.46 0.09 35.68
C SER A 87 -4.20 -0.76 34.44
N ASN A 88 -4.85 -0.47 33.32
CA ASN A 88 -4.64 -1.14 32.03
C ASN A 88 -3.63 -0.44 31.10
N LEU A 89 -2.96 0.64 31.53
CA LEU A 89 -1.94 1.33 30.73
C LEU A 89 -0.50 0.85 31.01
N GLY A 90 -0.35 -0.24 31.79
CA GLY A 90 0.96 -0.73 32.20
C GLY A 90 1.90 -1.11 31.06
N PHE A 91 1.36 -1.51 29.90
CA PHE A 91 2.16 -1.84 28.73
C PHE A 91 2.70 -0.56 28.04
N ILE A 92 1.89 0.49 27.89
CA ILE A 92 2.34 1.80 27.36
C ILE A 92 3.51 2.34 28.20
N TYR A 93 3.39 2.30 29.52
CA TYR A 93 4.48 2.73 30.41
C TYR A 93 5.77 1.94 30.20
N LYS A 94 5.65 0.64 29.90
CA LYS A 94 6.79 -0.24 29.70
C LYS A 94 7.42 -0.08 28.33
N GLU A 95 6.60 -0.04 27.28
CA GLU A 95 7.04 0.03 25.88
C GLU A 95 7.74 1.36 25.60
N TYR A 96 7.09 2.47 25.96
CA TYR A 96 7.60 3.83 25.72
C TYR A 96 8.48 4.34 26.86
N SER A 97 8.83 3.50 27.83
CA SER A 97 9.62 3.87 29.02
C SER A 97 9.09 5.10 29.79
N LEU A 98 7.76 5.28 29.80
CA LEU A 98 7.08 6.39 30.44
C LEU A 98 6.62 6.05 31.87
N THR A 99 6.58 7.06 32.74
CA THR A 99 5.78 7.00 33.97
C THR A 99 4.38 7.55 33.68
N GLN A 100 3.40 7.33 34.57
CA GLN A 100 2.08 7.94 34.43
C GLN A 100 2.16 9.48 34.34
N ASP A 101 3.00 10.11 35.15
CA ASP A 101 3.22 11.56 35.08
C ASP A 101 3.91 11.96 33.76
N GLY A 102 4.83 11.12 33.27
CA GLY A 102 5.49 11.30 31.97
C GLY A 102 4.51 11.25 30.80
N LEU A 103 3.58 10.30 30.80
CA LEU A 103 2.51 10.21 29.81
C LEU A 103 1.63 11.46 29.81
N ILE A 104 1.17 11.90 30.98
CA ILE A 104 0.34 13.11 31.11
C ILE A 104 1.09 14.34 30.61
N GLN A 105 2.40 14.42 30.89
CA GLN A 105 3.23 15.52 30.42
C GLN A 105 3.44 15.48 28.90
N LEU A 106 3.69 14.31 28.32
CA LEU A 106 3.85 14.11 26.88
C LEU A 106 2.62 14.59 26.10
N LEU A 107 1.42 14.17 26.51
CA LEU A 107 0.17 14.63 25.89
C LEU A 107 0.01 16.15 26.02
N LYS A 108 0.29 16.69 27.21
CA LYS A 108 0.16 18.12 27.48
C LYS A 108 1.10 18.97 26.64
N ASP A 109 2.34 18.53 26.44
CA ASP A 109 3.32 19.21 25.59
C ASP A 109 2.87 19.26 24.12
N ASN A 110 2.05 18.29 23.71
CA ASN A 110 1.40 18.21 22.40
C ASN A 110 -0.02 18.83 22.37
N GLY A 111 -0.43 19.51 23.44
CA GLY A 111 -1.70 20.25 23.50
C GLY A 111 -2.93 19.40 23.84
N GLU A 112 -2.71 18.19 24.35
CA GLU A 112 -3.75 17.21 24.63
C GLU A 112 -3.81 16.83 26.12
N GLU A 113 -4.89 16.17 26.50
CA GLU A 113 -5.13 15.70 27.84
C GLU A 113 -5.51 14.22 27.79
N LEU A 114 -5.17 13.45 28.84
CA LEU A 114 -5.53 12.03 28.90
C LEU A 114 -7.04 11.79 28.76
N THR A 115 -7.87 12.76 29.14
CA THR A 115 -9.34 12.71 28.99
C THR A 115 -9.83 12.85 27.56
N ASP A 116 -8.98 13.27 26.63
CA ASP A 116 -9.29 13.28 25.20
C ASP A 116 -9.37 11.85 24.63
N TYR A 117 -8.82 10.86 25.35
CA TYR A 117 -8.77 9.47 24.95
C TYR A 117 -9.75 8.60 25.74
N ILE A 118 -10.52 7.77 25.01
CA ILE A 118 -11.42 6.76 25.59
C ILE A 118 -10.80 5.37 25.52
N PHE A 119 -10.17 5.04 24.39
CA PHE A 119 -9.61 3.72 24.12
C PHE A 119 -8.09 3.71 24.27
N VAL A 120 -7.60 2.55 24.69
CA VAL A 120 -6.19 2.29 24.96
C VAL A 120 -5.37 2.36 23.69
N ASP A 121 -5.89 1.82 22.59
CA ASP A 121 -5.18 1.71 21.31
C ASP A 121 -5.02 3.10 20.68
N ASP A 122 -6.06 3.95 20.72
CA ASP A 122 -5.96 5.37 20.31
C ASP A 122 -4.91 6.15 21.10
N LEU A 123 -4.85 5.91 22.42
CA LEU A 123 -3.85 6.54 23.29
C LEU A 123 -2.44 6.01 22.99
N GLU A 124 -2.31 4.71 22.72
CA GLU A 124 -1.04 4.11 22.33
C GLU A 124 -0.53 4.72 21.03
N GLU A 125 -1.36 4.86 20.00
CA GLU A 125 -0.99 5.44 18.71
C GLU A 125 -0.50 6.88 18.88
N ALA A 126 -1.22 7.69 19.67
CA ALA A 126 -0.79 9.04 19.99
C ALA A 126 0.53 9.06 20.76
N VAL A 127 0.70 8.15 21.73
CA VAL A 127 1.96 8.04 22.47
C VAL A 127 3.08 7.57 21.57
N TYR A 128 2.85 6.63 20.65
CA TYR A 128 3.81 6.20 19.65
C TYR A 128 4.28 7.40 18.84
N PHE A 129 3.34 8.16 18.28
CA PHE A 129 3.64 9.35 17.47
C PHE A 129 4.35 10.46 18.26
N TYR A 130 3.99 10.69 19.52
CA TYR A 130 4.62 11.73 20.35
C TYR A 130 5.90 11.28 21.03
N ALA A 131 6.05 9.98 21.29
CA ALA A 131 7.25 9.38 21.83
C ALA A 131 8.26 9.02 20.74
N GLU A 132 7.85 9.00 19.47
CA GLU A 132 8.74 9.05 18.32
C GLU A 132 9.66 10.25 18.53
N GLU A 133 10.92 9.94 18.83
CA GLU A 133 11.76 10.83 19.60
C GLU A 133 11.86 12.18 18.89
N THR A 134 11.68 13.28 19.61
CA THR A 134 12.58 14.42 19.33
C THR A 134 13.97 13.88 19.63
N ILE A 135 14.61 13.28 18.62
CA ILE A 135 15.90 12.61 18.71
C ILE A 135 16.82 13.52 19.49
N GLU A 136 17.17 13.16 20.73
CA GLU A 136 18.11 13.94 21.53
C GLU A 136 19.50 13.69 20.96
N ARG A 137 19.83 14.45 19.92
CA ARG A 137 21.05 14.27 19.15
C ARG A 137 22.26 14.46 20.06
N ASP A 138 23.19 13.51 20.00
CA ASP A 138 24.46 13.58 20.74
C ASP A 138 25.14 14.93 20.41
N PRO A 139 25.46 15.76 21.42
CA PRO A 139 26.14 17.03 21.19
C PRO A 139 27.48 16.91 20.43
N ASN A 140 28.06 15.71 20.35
CA ASN A 140 29.29 15.42 19.62
C ASN A 140 29.05 14.75 18.26
N PHE A 141 27.81 14.56 17.82
CA PHE A 141 27.45 13.83 16.59
C PHE A 141 28.33 14.23 15.40
N ASP A 142 28.39 15.53 15.07
CA ASP A 142 29.15 16.02 13.91
C ASP A 142 30.65 15.68 13.99
N LYS A 143 31.22 15.79 15.20
CA LYS A 143 32.63 15.50 15.43
C LYS A 143 32.91 14.00 15.31
N ASP A 144 32.01 13.18 15.83
CA ASP A 144 32.14 11.73 15.79
C ASP A 144 31.86 11.18 14.40
N LEU A 145 30.99 11.85 13.62
CA LEU A 145 30.72 11.52 12.22
C LEU A 145 31.98 11.69 11.37
N VAL A 146 32.73 12.78 11.58
CA VAL A 146 34.03 12.98 10.90
C VAL A 146 35.00 11.84 11.21
N ASN A 147 35.09 11.40 12.47
CA ASN A 147 35.96 10.28 12.84
C ASN A 147 35.47 8.95 12.23
N TYR A 148 34.16 8.75 12.23
CA TYR A 148 33.51 7.58 11.65
C TYR A 148 33.82 7.46 10.16
N LEU A 149 33.60 8.51 9.37
CA LEU A 149 33.87 8.51 7.93
C LEU A 149 35.35 8.29 7.62
N VAL A 150 36.27 8.78 8.45
CA VAL A 150 37.71 8.48 8.33
C VAL A 150 38.00 6.98 8.53
N GLU A 151 37.40 6.36 9.55
CA GLU A 151 37.59 4.93 9.80
C GLU A 151 36.90 4.06 8.72
N VAL A 152 35.71 4.44 8.24
CA VAL A 152 35.04 3.79 7.11
C VAL A 152 35.91 3.89 5.85
N SER A 153 36.39 5.09 5.51
CA SER A 153 37.28 5.31 4.35
C SER A 153 38.53 4.42 4.40
N LYS A 154 39.14 4.33 5.59
CA LYS A 154 40.32 3.49 5.82
C LYS A 154 40.03 2.01 5.68
N LYS A 155 38.87 1.54 6.18
CA LYS A 155 38.43 0.15 6.00
C LYS A 155 38.14 -0.16 4.54
N ARG A 156 37.42 0.72 3.85
CA ARG A 156 36.97 0.53 2.47
C ARG A 156 38.07 0.70 1.43
N GLY A 157 39.09 1.51 1.75
CA GLY A 157 40.27 1.72 0.89
C GLY A 157 40.13 2.88 -0.09
N PHE A 158 39.02 3.63 -0.03
CA PHE A 158 38.82 4.89 -0.76
C PHE A 158 38.13 5.92 0.13
N GLU A 159 38.13 7.18 -0.29
CA GLU A 159 37.54 8.28 0.46
C GLU A 159 36.00 8.21 0.44
N VAL A 160 35.39 8.08 1.62
CA VAL A 160 33.95 8.23 1.84
C VAL A 160 33.72 9.62 2.42
N THR A 161 33.10 10.47 1.63
CA THR A 161 32.77 11.85 2.03
C THR A 161 31.39 11.91 2.69
N GLU A 162 31.15 12.94 3.51
CA GLU A 162 29.81 13.21 4.04
C GLU A 162 28.77 13.31 2.93
N LYS A 163 29.10 13.98 1.81
CA LYS A 163 28.21 14.10 0.65
C LYS A 163 27.82 12.75 0.05
N SER A 164 28.78 11.87 -0.19
CA SER A 164 28.52 10.53 -0.75
C SER A 164 27.75 9.66 0.25
N PHE A 165 28.06 9.80 1.53
CA PHE A 165 27.40 9.05 2.59
C PHE A 165 25.94 9.51 2.81
N SER A 166 25.67 10.82 2.78
CA SER A 166 24.29 11.33 2.79
C SER A 166 23.50 10.92 1.56
N ALA A 167 24.15 10.78 0.40
CA ALA A 167 23.48 10.26 -0.80
C ALA A 167 23.11 8.78 -0.66
N LEU A 168 23.95 7.98 0.00
CA LEU A 168 23.64 6.60 0.36
C LEU A 168 22.48 6.52 1.35
N LEU A 169 22.47 7.32 2.42
CA LEU A 169 21.33 7.37 3.34
C LEU A 169 20.03 7.75 2.62
N ALA A 170 20.10 8.70 1.68
CA ALA A 170 18.94 9.11 0.91
C ALA A 170 18.38 8.00 0.00
N SER A 171 19.16 6.99 -0.41
CA SER A 171 18.60 5.84 -1.14
C SER A 171 17.75 4.92 -0.26
N TYR A 172 17.95 4.97 1.06
CA TYR A 172 17.08 4.35 2.06
C TYR A 172 15.97 5.29 2.55
N GLU A 173 15.81 6.46 1.90
CA GLU A 173 14.86 7.51 2.30
C GLU A 173 15.09 8.07 3.72
N ILE A 174 16.31 7.96 4.24
CA ILE A 174 16.70 8.49 5.55
C ILE A 174 17.83 9.52 5.42
N SER A 175 18.12 10.20 6.52
CA SER A 175 19.07 11.29 6.63
C SER A 175 19.93 11.14 7.88
N LEU A 176 20.94 12.00 8.04
CA LEU A 176 21.78 12.01 9.25
C LEU A 176 21.02 12.49 10.49
N GLU A 177 19.88 13.15 10.27
CA GLU A 177 19.01 13.74 11.29
C GLU A 177 18.17 12.67 11.99
N ASP A 178 17.99 11.51 11.34
CA ASP A 178 17.20 10.40 11.84
C ASP A 178 17.98 9.52 12.84
N PHE A 179 19.20 9.91 13.20
CA PHE A 179 20.04 9.18 14.15
C PHE A 179 20.42 10.05 15.36
N ALA A 180 20.21 9.52 16.56
CA ALA A 180 20.61 10.17 17.81
C ALA A 180 22.13 10.22 17.96
N SER A 181 22.82 9.18 17.49
CA SER A 181 24.28 9.05 17.65
C SER A 181 24.94 8.37 16.47
N VAL A 182 26.24 8.62 16.30
CA VAL A 182 27.06 7.93 15.28
C VAL A 182 27.18 6.43 15.55
N LYS A 183 27.03 6.01 16.82
CA LYS A 183 27.00 4.58 17.18
C LYS A 183 25.78 3.89 16.57
N GLU A 184 24.62 4.50 16.69
CA GLU A 184 23.35 4.02 16.14
C GLU A 184 23.41 3.99 14.61
N LEU A 185 23.86 5.08 13.99
CA LEU A 185 24.13 5.13 12.55
C LEU A 185 25.03 3.96 12.10
N ASN A 186 26.11 3.69 12.83
CA ASN A 186 27.00 2.56 12.50
C ASN A 186 26.35 1.19 12.72
N GLU A 187 25.44 1.05 13.68
CA GLU A 187 24.68 -0.19 13.89
C GLU A 187 23.67 -0.41 12.76
N PHE A 188 23.03 0.65 12.27
CA PHE A 188 22.14 0.60 11.11
C PHE A 188 22.86 0.24 9.81
N MET A 189 23.99 0.90 9.51
CA MET A 189 24.71 0.66 8.25
C MET A 189 25.44 -0.70 8.19
N GLY A 190 25.64 -1.37 9.34
CA GLY A 190 26.24 -2.70 9.35
C GLY A 190 27.75 -2.74 9.04
N GLU A 191 28.21 -3.87 8.46
CA GLU A 191 29.64 -4.14 8.28
C GLU A 191 30.20 -3.48 7.00
N VAL A 192 31.25 -2.67 7.13
CA VAL A 192 31.97 -2.07 5.99
C VAL A 192 32.72 -3.13 5.18
N ILE A 193 32.59 -3.10 3.85
CA ILE A 193 33.41 -3.91 2.92
C ILE A 193 34.90 -3.52 3.08
N LYS A 194 35.77 -4.50 3.32
CA LYS A 194 37.21 -4.24 3.51
C LYS A 194 37.91 -3.99 2.18
N ALA A 195 38.94 -3.14 2.17
CA ALA A 195 39.72 -2.79 0.98
C ALA A 195 40.37 -3.99 0.28
N ASP A 196 40.74 -5.03 1.04
CA ASP A 196 41.27 -6.29 0.50
C ASP A 196 40.18 -7.30 0.11
N LEU A 197 38.91 -6.94 0.35
CA LEU A 197 37.70 -7.72 0.15
C LEU A 197 37.72 -9.04 0.93
N SER A 198 38.44 -9.08 2.06
CA SER A 198 38.62 -10.29 2.87
C SER A 198 37.36 -10.72 3.62
N ASN A 199 36.38 -9.83 3.78
CA ASN A 199 35.09 -10.12 4.42
C ASN A 199 33.96 -10.47 3.44
N LEU A 200 34.25 -10.68 2.15
CA LEU A 200 33.25 -11.16 1.18
C LEU A 200 32.95 -12.67 1.29
N SER A 201 33.48 -13.37 2.30
CA SER A 201 33.14 -14.80 2.52
C SER A 201 31.65 -15.01 2.80
N TYR A 202 30.97 -13.98 3.31
CA TYR A 202 29.51 -13.93 3.50
C TYR A 202 28.74 -14.40 2.27
N PHE A 203 29.12 -13.92 1.08
CA PHE A 203 28.42 -14.23 -0.17
C PHE A 203 28.60 -15.67 -0.63
N ASN A 204 29.75 -16.27 -0.30
CA ASN A 204 29.96 -17.68 -0.57
C ASN A 204 29.10 -18.56 0.36
N GLU A 205 28.94 -18.15 1.61
CA GLU A 205 28.16 -18.89 2.61
C GLU A 205 26.66 -18.81 2.35
N ASN A 206 26.14 -17.65 1.91
CA ASN A 206 24.70 -17.42 1.74
C ASN A 206 24.21 -17.57 0.29
N PHE A 207 25.04 -17.24 -0.71
CA PHE A 207 24.66 -17.26 -2.13
C PHE A 207 25.47 -18.28 -2.95
N GLY A 208 26.43 -18.98 -2.34
CA GLY A 208 27.34 -19.89 -3.08
C GLY A 208 28.27 -19.16 -4.06
N LEU A 209 28.40 -17.84 -3.92
CA LEU A 209 29.23 -16.99 -4.77
C LEU A 209 30.59 -16.79 -4.11
N ASP A 210 31.62 -17.43 -4.66
CA ASP A 210 32.99 -17.09 -4.28
C ASP A 210 33.34 -15.66 -4.74
N LYS A 211 34.43 -15.10 -4.20
CA LYS A 211 34.85 -13.71 -4.51
C LYS A 211 34.97 -13.45 -6.02
N GLN A 212 35.42 -14.42 -6.81
CA GLN A 212 35.56 -14.23 -8.26
C GLN A 212 34.19 -14.25 -8.94
N ALA A 213 33.31 -15.18 -8.56
CA ALA A 213 31.95 -15.27 -9.07
C ALA A 213 31.14 -14.01 -8.74
N LEU A 214 31.23 -13.51 -7.51
CA LEU A 214 30.58 -12.28 -7.08
C LEU A 214 31.02 -11.07 -7.91
N LEU A 215 32.34 -10.86 -8.07
CA LEU A 215 32.84 -9.74 -8.88
C LEU A 215 32.45 -9.87 -10.36
N GLN A 216 32.35 -11.09 -10.88
CA GLN A 216 31.87 -11.32 -12.24
C GLN A 216 30.38 -11.01 -12.36
N LEU A 217 29.56 -11.42 -11.39
CA LEU A 217 28.12 -11.13 -11.35
C LEU A 217 27.86 -9.62 -11.39
N LEU A 218 28.56 -8.85 -10.56
CA LEU A 218 28.46 -7.38 -10.57
C LEU A 218 28.87 -6.82 -11.93
N GLN A 219 30.04 -7.22 -12.43
CA GLN A 219 30.56 -6.72 -13.71
C GLN A 219 29.63 -7.02 -14.90
N ASP A 220 29.05 -8.21 -14.94
CA ASP A 220 28.14 -8.63 -16.02
C ASP A 220 26.84 -7.80 -16.01
N ASN A 221 26.48 -7.23 -14.86
CA ASN A 221 25.31 -6.38 -14.68
C ASN A 221 25.66 -4.88 -14.66
N GLY A 222 26.90 -4.51 -14.98
CA GLY A 222 27.33 -3.11 -15.07
C GLY A 222 27.64 -2.44 -13.72
N GLU A 223 27.67 -3.23 -12.64
CA GLU A 223 27.99 -2.79 -11.28
C GLU A 223 29.51 -2.89 -11.03
N ASP A 224 30.06 -1.98 -10.20
CA ASP A 224 31.41 -2.07 -9.68
C ASP A 224 31.37 -2.32 -8.16
N ILE A 225 32.26 -3.17 -7.65
CA ILE A 225 32.35 -3.41 -6.20
C ILE A 225 32.56 -2.11 -5.41
N ASN A 226 33.14 -1.08 -6.02
CA ASN A 226 33.37 0.25 -5.44
C ASN A 226 32.15 1.16 -5.39
N ASP A 227 31.02 0.73 -5.96
CA ASP A 227 29.75 1.41 -5.78
C ASP A 227 29.15 1.14 -4.38
N TYR A 228 29.63 0.11 -3.68
CA TYR A 228 29.15 -0.33 -2.37
C TYR A 228 30.13 -0.01 -1.23
N ILE A 229 29.59 0.43 -0.09
CA ILE A 229 30.38 0.72 1.12
C ILE A 229 30.21 -0.40 2.15
N TYR A 230 28.97 -0.85 2.39
CA TYR A 230 28.63 -1.86 3.39
C TYR A 230 28.26 -3.20 2.75
N ILE A 231 28.41 -4.28 3.52
CA ILE A 231 28.09 -5.64 3.10
C ILE A 231 26.60 -5.75 2.80
N ASP A 232 25.76 -5.15 3.64
CA ASP A 232 24.30 -5.18 3.54
C ASP A 232 23.84 -4.48 2.24
N ASP A 233 24.44 -3.34 1.85
CA ASP A 233 24.17 -2.68 0.55
C ASP A 233 24.46 -3.61 -0.64
N LEU A 234 25.60 -4.33 -0.56
CA LEU A 234 26.00 -5.28 -1.60
C LEU A 234 25.12 -6.53 -1.58
N GLU A 235 24.69 -6.97 -0.41
CA GLU A 235 23.78 -8.10 -0.24
C GLU A 235 22.45 -7.85 -0.92
N GLU A 236 21.85 -6.69 -0.72
CA GLU A 236 20.59 -6.33 -1.39
C GLU A 236 20.72 -6.45 -2.90
N THR A 237 21.80 -5.89 -3.47
CA THR A 237 22.02 -5.98 -4.92
C THR A 237 22.32 -7.40 -5.38
N VAL A 238 23.16 -8.15 -4.66
CA VAL A 238 23.46 -9.53 -5.00
C VAL A 238 22.23 -10.41 -4.89
N TRP A 239 21.37 -10.19 -3.89
CA TRP A 239 20.11 -10.89 -3.76
C TRP A 239 19.24 -10.67 -4.99
N VAL A 240 19.07 -9.43 -5.43
CA VAL A 240 18.34 -9.12 -6.69
C VAL A 240 18.99 -9.78 -7.91
N LEU A 241 20.32 -9.70 -8.05
CA LEU A 241 21.04 -10.23 -9.20
C LEU A 241 21.13 -11.77 -9.24
N ASP A 242 21.14 -12.42 -8.07
CA ASP A 242 21.13 -13.89 -7.91
C ASP A 242 19.72 -14.48 -8.05
N GLY A 243 18.73 -13.65 -8.34
CA GLY A 243 17.33 -14.07 -8.53
C GLY A 243 16.54 -14.21 -7.24
N GLY A 244 17.04 -13.61 -6.15
CA GLY A 244 16.22 -13.25 -4.99
C GLY A 244 15.23 -12.18 -5.42
N ASP A 245 13.95 -12.49 -5.29
CA ASP A 245 12.89 -11.69 -5.88
C ASP A 245 11.79 -11.43 -4.85
N PHE A 246 11.38 -10.17 -4.72
CA PHE A 246 10.14 -9.79 -4.05
C PHE A 246 8.93 -10.19 -4.92
N GLU A 247 9.14 -10.48 -6.22
CA GLU A 247 8.14 -10.70 -7.27
C GLU A 247 7.94 -12.18 -7.66
N GLY A 248 8.87 -13.09 -7.33
CA GLY A 248 8.86 -14.47 -7.81
C GLY A 248 7.69 -15.29 -7.28
N ASP A 249 7.35 -15.13 -6.00
CA ASP A 249 6.23 -15.84 -5.36
C ASP A 249 4.87 -15.37 -5.91
N ILE A 250 4.72 -14.09 -6.25
CA ILE A 250 3.48 -13.54 -6.79
C ILE A 250 3.32 -13.96 -8.26
N ALA A 251 4.37 -13.81 -9.08
CA ALA A 251 4.31 -14.16 -10.50
C ALA A 251 4.10 -15.66 -10.74
N GLU A 252 4.75 -16.54 -9.96
CA GLU A 252 4.57 -18.00 -10.09
C GLU A 252 3.16 -18.45 -9.71
N ASP A 253 2.52 -17.76 -8.76
CA ASP A 253 1.13 -18.02 -8.41
C ASP A 253 0.18 -17.45 -9.48
N LEU A 254 0.43 -16.25 -10.03
CA LEU A 254 -0.41 -15.51 -10.99
C LEU A 254 -0.36 -15.96 -12.45
N LEU A 255 0.75 -16.54 -12.91
CA LEU A 255 0.87 -16.96 -14.32
C LEU A 255 -0.01 -18.16 -14.71
N PRO A 256 -0.10 -19.24 -13.91
CA PRO A 256 -0.98 -20.39 -14.21
C PRO A 256 -2.43 -19.99 -14.41
N ILE A 257 -2.85 -18.89 -13.81
CA ILE A 257 -4.19 -18.34 -13.79
C ILE A 257 -4.56 -17.74 -15.14
N PHE A 258 -3.72 -16.81 -15.57
CA PHE A 258 -3.86 -16.13 -16.84
C PHE A 258 -3.85 -17.16 -17.97
N GLU A 259 -2.96 -18.14 -17.89
CA GLU A 259 -2.83 -19.17 -18.91
C GLU A 259 -3.94 -20.24 -18.87
N GLN A 260 -4.25 -20.80 -17.70
CA GLN A 260 -5.11 -22.00 -17.59
C GLN A 260 -6.58 -21.67 -17.38
N GLU A 261 -6.90 -20.59 -16.66
CA GLU A 261 -8.30 -20.22 -16.33
C GLU A 261 -8.84 -19.17 -17.32
N LEU A 262 -8.02 -18.19 -17.70
CA LEU A 262 -8.45 -17.08 -18.56
C LEU A 262 -8.08 -17.25 -20.04
N GLY A 263 -7.27 -18.26 -20.35
CA GLY A 263 -6.91 -18.65 -21.70
C GLY A 263 -5.87 -17.77 -22.38
N LEU A 264 -5.14 -16.93 -21.63
CA LEU A 264 -4.10 -16.05 -22.18
C LEU A 264 -2.87 -16.85 -22.62
N THR A 265 -2.44 -16.60 -23.83
CA THR A 265 -1.19 -17.15 -24.36
C THR A 265 0.02 -16.33 -23.92
N ASN A 266 1.20 -16.92 -24.04
CA ASN A 266 2.46 -16.27 -23.68
C ASN A 266 2.71 -15.03 -24.53
N GLU A 267 2.39 -15.13 -25.81
CA GLU A 267 2.51 -14.05 -26.77
C GLU A 267 1.52 -12.92 -26.50
N GLU A 268 0.37 -13.19 -25.88
CA GLU A 268 -0.58 -12.17 -25.44
C GLU A 268 -0.11 -11.43 -24.20
N LEU A 269 0.43 -12.16 -23.22
CA LEU A 269 1.04 -11.57 -22.03
C LEU A 269 2.20 -10.65 -22.40
N GLU A 270 3.07 -11.07 -23.33
CA GLU A 270 4.18 -10.26 -23.84
C GLU A 270 3.68 -8.98 -24.57
N ARG A 271 2.58 -9.08 -25.32
CA ARG A 271 1.99 -7.89 -25.96
C ARG A 271 1.39 -6.91 -24.95
N ILE A 272 0.78 -7.41 -23.88
CA ILE A 272 0.27 -6.57 -22.78
C ILE A 272 1.44 -5.87 -22.09
N GLU A 273 2.50 -6.61 -21.77
CA GLU A 273 3.74 -6.07 -21.19
C GLU A 273 4.31 -4.93 -22.02
N ASP A 274 4.60 -5.20 -23.30
CA ASP A 274 5.19 -4.25 -24.23
C ASP A 274 4.34 -2.98 -24.33
N HIS A 275 3.01 -3.14 -24.28
CA HIS A 275 2.09 -2.02 -24.30
C HIS A 275 2.17 -1.20 -23.00
N LEU A 276 2.15 -1.83 -21.83
CA LEU A 276 2.27 -1.13 -20.55
C LEU A 276 3.60 -0.39 -20.44
N LEU A 277 4.70 -1.06 -20.78
CA LEU A 277 6.04 -0.47 -20.91
C LEU A 277 6.05 0.79 -21.75
N SER A 278 5.36 0.77 -22.88
CA SER A 278 5.29 1.93 -23.77
C SER A 278 4.61 3.16 -23.17
N LEU A 279 3.94 3.02 -22.02
CA LEU A 279 3.25 4.09 -21.31
C LEU A 279 4.06 4.70 -20.17
N GLU A 280 5.27 4.22 -19.87
CA GLU A 280 6.11 4.71 -18.75
C GLU A 280 6.28 6.25 -18.77
N GLU A 281 6.67 6.81 -19.92
CA GLU A 281 6.83 8.26 -20.09
C GLU A 281 5.51 9.01 -19.85
N ARG A 282 4.38 8.39 -20.22
CA ARG A 282 3.05 8.98 -20.02
C ARG A 282 2.64 8.99 -18.55
N PHE A 283 2.99 7.97 -17.79
CA PHE A 283 2.72 7.94 -16.34
C PHE A 283 3.67 8.84 -15.55
N SER A 284 4.75 9.29 -16.17
CA SER A 284 5.59 10.38 -15.64
C SER A 284 5.01 11.78 -15.90
N ASP A 285 3.98 11.92 -16.75
CA ASP A 285 3.33 13.21 -17.03
C ASP A 285 2.36 13.59 -15.90
N PRO A 286 2.56 14.75 -15.22
CA PRO A 286 1.64 15.24 -14.19
C PRO A 286 0.18 15.36 -14.64
N ALA A 287 -0.07 15.60 -15.93
CA ALA A 287 -1.43 15.67 -16.47
C ALA A 287 -2.10 14.29 -16.51
N THR A 288 -1.34 13.21 -16.71
CA THR A 288 -1.86 11.84 -16.62
C THR A 288 -2.19 11.48 -15.19
N ILE A 289 -1.30 11.84 -14.24
CA ILE A 289 -1.52 11.63 -12.81
C ILE A 289 -2.77 12.38 -12.34
N GLU A 290 -2.96 13.63 -12.72
CA GLU A 290 -4.17 14.40 -12.37
C GLU A 290 -5.46 13.77 -12.92
N ARG A 291 -5.41 13.13 -14.09
CA ARG A 291 -6.55 12.39 -14.63
C ARG A 291 -6.85 11.13 -13.81
N LEU A 292 -5.83 10.40 -13.38
CA LEU A 292 -6.00 9.24 -12.49
C LEU A 292 -6.58 9.66 -11.14
N GLU A 293 -6.05 10.74 -10.53
CA GLU A 293 -6.60 11.33 -9.29
C GLU A 293 -8.09 11.71 -9.48
N SER A 294 -8.42 12.35 -10.60
CA SER A 294 -9.81 12.73 -10.88
C SER A 294 -10.73 11.53 -11.06
N LEU A 295 -10.24 10.40 -11.58
CA LEU A 295 -11.03 9.17 -11.68
C LEU A 295 -11.28 8.57 -10.30
N ALA A 296 -10.26 8.55 -9.44
CA ALA A 296 -10.40 8.11 -8.06
C ALA A 296 -11.44 8.97 -7.31
N ASP A 297 -11.33 10.30 -7.40
CA ASP A 297 -12.29 11.25 -6.79
C ASP A 297 -13.73 11.00 -7.25
N ARG A 298 -13.93 10.76 -8.55
CA ARG A 298 -15.26 10.46 -9.11
C ARG A 298 -15.79 9.11 -8.66
N MET A 299 -14.92 8.12 -8.49
CA MET A 299 -15.29 6.79 -8.00
C MET A 299 -15.68 6.83 -6.52
N MET A 300 -14.99 7.62 -5.70
CA MET A 300 -15.32 7.83 -4.28
C MET A 300 -16.65 8.57 -4.06
N ALA A 301 -17.14 9.29 -5.07
CA ALA A 301 -18.41 10.01 -4.95
C ALA A 301 -19.64 9.08 -5.02
N PHE A 302 -19.45 7.80 -5.34
CA PHE A 302 -20.50 6.80 -5.27
C PHE A 302 -20.70 6.36 -3.83
N GLU A 303 -21.95 6.18 -3.42
CA GLU A 303 -22.30 5.50 -2.17
C GLU A 303 -22.02 4.00 -2.31
N GLU A 304 -21.89 3.28 -1.18
CA GLU A 304 -21.70 1.83 -1.19
C GLU A 304 -22.88 1.13 -1.89
N PHE A 305 -22.58 0.15 -2.75
CA PHE A 305 -23.57 -0.65 -3.46
C PHE A 305 -23.13 -2.11 -3.52
N GLU A 306 -24.08 -3.04 -3.36
CA GLU A 306 -23.79 -4.47 -3.44
C GLU A 306 -23.78 -4.95 -4.89
N VAL A 307 -24.73 -4.46 -5.69
CA VAL A 307 -24.89 -4.86 -7.09
C VAL A 307 -25.27 -3.68 -7.97
N ALA A 308 -24.88 -3.72 -9.24
CA ALA A 308 -25.14 -2.65 -10.20
C ALA A 308 -26.64 -2.34 -10.41
N THR A 309 -27.55 -3.25 -10.02
CA THR A 309 -29.00 -3.03 -10.08
C THR A 309 -29.52 -2.08 -8.98
N GLU A 310 -28.73 -1.82 -7.93
CA GLU A 310 -29.01 -0.81 -6.90
C GLU A 310 -28.69 0.60 -7.37
N LEU A 311 -27.90 0.72 -8.44
CA LEU A 311 -27.49 1.99 -9.00
C LEU A 311 -28.56 2.58 -9.93
N THR A 312 -28.73 3.90 -9.82
CA THR A 312 -29.55 4.66 -10.77
C THR A 312 -28.95 4.62 -12.18
N ALA A 313 -29.78 4.91 -13.19
CA ALA A 313 -29.31 4.97 -14.57
C ALA A 313 -28.20 6.03 -14.76
N GLU A 314 -28.28 7.13 -14.01
CA GLU A 314 -27.27 8.18 -13.98
C GLU A 314 -25.96 7.69 -13.34
N GLN A 315 -26.02 6.94 -12.23
CA GLN A 315 -24.84 6.34 -11.59
C GLN A 315 -24.16 5.30 -12.49
N LEU A 316 -24.93 4.41 -13.12
CA LEU A 316 -24.39 3.44 -14.08
C LEU A 316 -23.69 4.12 -15.27
N ALA A 317 -24.24 5.23 -15.75
CA ALA A 317 -23.62 6.01 -16.82
C ALA A 317 -22.30 6.65 -16.37
N GLU A 318 -22.20 7.07 -15.12
CA GLU A 318 -20.97 7.63 -14.56
C GLU A 318 -19.88 6.57 -14.36
N ILE A 319 -20.21 5.37 -13.86
CA ILE A 319 -19.26 4.24 -13.79
C ILE A 319 -18.74 3.87 -15.19
N ALA A 320 -19.64 3.81 -16.18
CA ALA A 320 -19.23 3.58 -17.56
C ALA A 320 -18.28 4.68 -18.07
N SER A 321 -18.51 5.95 -17.70
CA SER A 321 -17.60 7.03 -18.07
C SER A 321 -16.24 6.91 -17.40
N ILE A 322 -16.17 6.51 -16.13
CA ILE A 322 -14.91 6.29 -15.41
C ILE A 322 -14.12 5.16 -16.08
N TYR A 323 -14.81 4.05 -16.39
CA TYR A 323 -14.21 2.90 -17.07
C TYR A 323 -13.63 3.26 -18.45
N GLU A 324 -14.39 3.98 -19.28
CA GLU A 324 -13.91 4.41 -20.61
C GLU A 324 -12.73 5.38 -20.52
N GLU A 325 -12.72 6.26 -19.52
CA GLU A 325 -11.59 7.16 -19.31
C GLU A 325 -10.35 6.44 -18.80
N LEU A 326 -10.52 5.43 -17.94
CA LEU A 326 -9.42 4.55 -17.52
C LEU A 326 -8.80 3.84 -18.73
N LEU A 327 -9.62 3.21 -19.58
CA LEU A 327 -9.15 2.60 -20.83
C LEU A 327 -8.40 3.63 -21.70
N SER A 328 -8.90 4.87 -21.79
CA SER A 328 -8.23 5.95 -22.51
C SER A 328 -6.86 6.33 -21.93
N ILE A 329 -6.71 6.33 -20.59
CA ILE A 329 -5.42 6.59 -19.94
C ILE A 329 -4.40 5.53 -20.33
N PHE A 330 -4.83 4.27 -20.29
CA PHE A 330 -4.00 3.12 -20.68
C PHE A 330 -3.93 2.90 -22.19
N ASN A 331 -4.51 3.77 -23.03
CA ASN A 331 -4.57 3.59 -24.48
C ASN A 331 -5.15 2.23 -24.92
N LEU A 332 -6.10 1.69 -24.15
CA LEU A 332 -6.78 0.42 -24.40
C LEU A 332 -8.14 0.64 -25.07
N LYS A 333 -8.58 -0.40 -25.77
CA LYS A 333 -9.91 -0.54 -26.33
C LYS A 333 -10.37 -1.97 -26.09
N VAL A 334 -11.54 -2.13 -25.49
CA VAL A 334 -12.09 -3.43 -25.12
C VAL A 334 -13.39 -3.69 -25.89
N THR A 335 -13.61 -4.94 -26.29
CA THR A 335 -14.89 -5.37 -26.86
C THR A 335 -15.35 -6.69 -26.23
N TYR A 336 -16.65 -6.83 -26.03
CA TYR A 336 -17.25 -7.98 -25.34
C TYR A 336 -18.13 -8.79 -26.30
N SER A 337 -18.11 -10.11 -26.16
CA SER A 337 -19.06 -11.00 -26.84
C SER A 337 -19.45 -12.18 -25.94
N LEU A 338 -20.70 -12.62 -26.04
CA LEU A 338 -21.13 -13.89 -25.48
C LEU A 338 -20.88 -15.01 -26.48
N VAL A 339 -20.25 -16.07 -26.01
CA VAL A 339 -19.98 -17.29 -26.77
C VAL A 339 -20.91 -18.39 -26.27
N LYS A 340 -21.83 -18.83 -27.13
CA LYS A 340 -22.76 -19.92 -26.83
C LYS A 340 -22.74 -20.95 -27.96
N ASN A 341 -22.39 -22.19 -27.63
CA ASN A 341 -22.27 -23.29 -28.61
C ASN A 341 -21.37 -22.96 -29.82
N GLY A 342 -20.36 -22.11 -29.64
CA GLY A 342 -19.43 -21.69 -30.69
C GLY A 342 -19.93 -20.52 -31.56
N GLU A 343 -21.11 -19.97 -31.30
CA GLU A 343 -21.58 -18.72 -31.91
C GLU A 343 -21.25 -17.53 -31.00
N GLU A 344 -20.66 -16.47 -31.57
CA GLU A 344 -20.35 -15.23 -30.87
C GLU A 344 -21.43 -14.17 -31.13
N SER A 345 -21.93 -13.56 -30.06
CA SER A 345 -22.87 -12.44 -30.13
C SER A 345 -22.28 -11.21 -29.42
N PRO A 346 -22.17 -10.04 -30.09
CA PRO A 346 -21.63 -8.84 -29.46
C PRO A 346 -22.42 -8.42 -28.22
N MET A 347 -21.71 -7.95 -27.20
CA MET A 347 -22.28 -7.43 -25.96
C MET A 347 -21.79 -6.01 -25.72
N SER A 348 -22.68 -5.13 -25.27
CA SER A 348 -22.31 -3.78 -24.85
C SER A 348 -21.87 -3.77 -23.38
N LEU A 349 -21.02 -2.81 -23.00
CA LEU A 349 -20.64 -2.61 -21.60
C LEU A 349 -21.88 -2.38 -20.71
N SER A 350 -22.87 -1.65 -21.21
CA SER A 350 -24.12 -1.39 -20.48
C SER A 350 -24.97 -2.64 -20.27
N ASP A 351 -24.94 -3.60 -21.19
CA ASP A 351 -25.63 -4.88 -21.02
C ASP A 351 -24.86 -5.77 -20.05
N LEU A 352 -23.52 -5.72 -20.09
CA LEU A 352 -22.65 -6.43 -19.16
C LEU A 352 -22.86 -5.96 -17.70
N MET A 353 -22.92 -4.64 -17.47
CA MET A 353 -23.17 -4.08 -16.13
C MET A 353 -24.53 -4.43 -15.54
N LYS A 354 -25.50 -4.85 -16.36
CA LYS A 354 -26.85 -5.24 -15.91
C LYS A 354 -26.99 -6.75 -15.76
N MET A 355 -25.92 -7.50 -15.99
CA MET A 355 -25.93 -8.96 -15.91
C MET A 355 -25.94 -9.39 -14.44
N GLU A 356 -26.92 -10.20 -14.07
CA GLU A 356 -27.06 -10.74 -12.70
C GLU A 356 -26.32 -12.08 -12.53
N GLU A 357 -26.13 -12.83 -13.63
CA GLU A 357 -25.43 -14.10 -13.68
C GLU A 357 -25.01 -14.44 -15.12
N LEU A 358 -23.97 -15.25 -15.29
CA LEU A 358 -23.57 -15.78 -16.59
C LEU A 358 -24.00 -17.25 -16.70
N THR A 359 -25.13 -17.52 -17.35
CA THR A 359 -25.68 -18.89 -17.48
C THR A 359 -25.59 -19.45 -18.90
N ASP A 360 -25.04 -20.66 -19.03
CA ASP A 360 -24.94 -21.42 -20.29
C ASP A 360 -24.30 -20.62 -21.46
N ALA A 361 -23.33 -19.76 -21.17
CA ALA A 361 -22.55 -18.98 -22.12
C ALA A 361 -21.21 -18.58 -21.48
N ASN A 362 -20.19 -18.33 -22.32
CA ASN A 362 -18.92 -17.74 -21.87
C ASN A 362 -18.87 -16.27 -22.30
N LEU A 363 -18.25 -15.41 -21.50
CA LEU A 363 -17.96 -14.03 -21.86
C LEU A 363 -16.54 -13.96 -22.44
N LYS A 364 -16.44 -13.54 -23.70
CA LYS A 364 -15.18 -13.28 -24.36
C LYS A 364 -14.89 -11.78 -24.35
N ILE A 365 -13.68 -11.42 -23.95
CA ILE A 365 -13.20 -10.04 -23.88
C ILE A 365 -12.00 -9.92 -24.79
N MET A 366 -12.07 -9.04 -25.79
CA MET A 366 -10.95 -8.74 -26.66
C MET A 366 -10.35 -7.40 -26.27
N ILE A 367 -9.04 -7.36 -26.08
CA ILE A 367 -8.28 -6.17 -25.71
C ILE A 367 -7.40 -5.75 -26.88
N TYR A 368 -7.50 -4.48 -27.23
CA TYR A 368 -6.70 -3.84 -28.26
C TYR A 368 -6.08 -2.57 -27.68
N THR A 369 -5.06 -2.07 -28.33
CA THR A 369 -4.68 -0.66 -28.22
C THR A 369 -5.70 0.22 -28.94
N THR A 370 -5.71 1.51 -28.64
CA THR A 370 -6.53 2.51 -29.35
C THR A 370 -6.18 2.64 -30.84
N ASP A 371 -4.97 2.27 -31.27
CA ASP A 371 -4.57 2.22 -32.69
C ASP A 371 -5.02 0.94 -33.42
N GLY A 372 -5.67 0.01 -32.71
CA GLY A 372 -6.27 -1.21 -33.27
C GLY A 372 -5.37 -2.43 -33.29
N LYS A 373 -4.19 -2.38 -32.65
CA LYS A 373 -3.36 -3.59 -32.44
C LYS A 373 -4.01 -4.49 -31.41
N PHE A 374 -4.11 -5.77 -31.74
CA PHE A 374 -4.56 -6.79 -30.82
C PHE A 374 -3.52 -7.01 -29.71
N LEU A 375 -3.99 -7.00 -28.46
CA LEU A 375 -3.16 -7.34 -27.31
C LEU A 375 -3.46 -8.77 -26.86
N ALA A 376 -4.70 -9.02 -26.44
CA ALA A 376 -5.11 -10.30 -25.86
C ALA A 376 -6.60 -10.58 -25.98
N ASP A 377 -6.99 -11.85 -25.91
CA ASP A 377 -8.36 -12.26 -25.64
C ASP A 377 -8.50 -13.11 -24.37
N LEU A 378 -9.53 -12.80 -23.58
CA LEU A 378 -9.86 -13.46 -22.34
C LEU A 378 -11.18 -14.23 -22.52
N LEU A 379 -11.27 -15.41 -21.94
CA LEU A 379 -12.50 -16.18 -21.89
C LEU A 379 -12.91 -16.43 -20.43
N ILE A 380 -14.00 -15.78 -20.01
CA ILE A 380 -14.60 -15.98 -18.69
C ILE A 380 -15.74 -16.98 -18.85
N THR A 381 -15.64 -18.11 -18.15
CA THR A 381 -16.63 -19.18 -18.24
C THR A 381 -17.74 -19.01 -17.21
N SER A 382 -18.90 -19.64 -17.44
CA SER A 382 -20.07 -19.52 -16.55
C SER A 382 -19.81 -20.01 -15.11
N ASP A 383 -18.84 -20.88 -14.90
CA ASP A 383 -18.41 -21.35 -13.57
C ASP A 383 -17.52 -20.35 -12.83
N MET A 384 -17.03 -19.30 -13.50
CA MET A 384 -16.25 -18.23 -12.89
C MET A 384 -17.10 -17.04 -12.43
N VAL A 385 -18.37 -16.95 -12.87
CA VAL A 385 -19.23 -15.77 -12.62
C VAL A 385 -20.60 -16.23 -12.12
N ASP A 386 -20.69 -16.39 -10.81
CA ASP A 386 -21.96 -16.56 -10.10
C ASP A 386 -22.44 -15.23 -9.49
N SER A 387 -23.64 -15.24 -8.91
CA SER A 387 -24.23 -14.05 -8.27
C SER A 387 -23.40 -13.56 -7.08
N GLU A 388 -22.75 -14.44 -6.33
CA GLU A 388 -21.86 -14.09 -5.23
C GLU A 388 -20.62 -13.35 -5.74
N THR A 389 -20.06 -13.76 -6.87
CA THR A 389 -18.93 -13.10 -7.54
C THR A 389 -19.29 -11.67 -7.96
N ILE A 390 -20.50 -11.44 -8.47
CA ILE A 390 -20.97 -10.12 -8.90
C ILE A 390 -21.22 -9.20 -7.70
N THR A 391 -21.83 -9.72 -6.63
CA THR A 391 -22.03 -8.97 -5.37
C THR A 391 -20.70 -8.56 -4.74
N ASN A 392 -19.74 -9.49 -4.68
CA ASN A 392 -18.42 -9.20 -4.15
C ASN A 392 -17.68 -8.15 -4.97
N ALA A 393 -17.83 -8.17 -6.30
CA ALA A 393 -17.23 -7.17 -7.18
C ALA A 393 -17.83 -5.76 -6.97
N GLY A 394 -19.16 -5.65 -6.80
CA GLY A 394 -19.83 -4.37 -6.54
C GLY A 394 -19.35 -3.69 -5.25
N GLN A 395 -19.31 -4.44 -4.15
CA GLN A 395 -18.82 -3.95 -2.86
C GLN A 395 -17.34 -3.54 -2.92
N GLN A 396 -16.49 -4.38 -3.50
CA GLN A 396 -15.05 -4.11 -3.58
C GLN A 396 -14.72 -2.85 -4.40
N MET A 397 -15.48 -2.56 -5.46
CA MET A 397 -15.30 -1.34 -6.26
C MET A 397 -15.47 -0.04 -5.45
N TYR A 398 -16.34 -0.01 -4.44
CA TYR A 398 -16.51 1.13 -3.53
C TYR A 398 -15.34 1.23 -2.52
N HIS A 399 -14.96 0.13 -1.88
CA HIS A 399 -13.90 0.13 -0.87
C HIS A 399 -12.50 0.42 -1.44
N SER A 400 -12.17 -0.08 -2.64
CA SER A 400 -10.90 0.22 -3.29
C SER A 400 -10.71 1.71 -3.58
N ALA A 401 -11.79 2.43 -3.90
CA ALA A 401 -11.75 3.88 -4.12
C ALA A 401 -11.40 4.64 -2.83
N ASN A 402 -11.95 4.22 -1.69
CA ASN A 402 -11.67 4.81 -0.39
C ASN A 402 -10.23 4.56 0.10
N GLU A 403 -9.69 3.37 -0.15
CA GLU A 403 -8.36 2.99 0.32
C GLU A 403 -7.21 3.55 -0.55
N VAL A 404 -7.42 3.69 -1.87
CA VAL A 404 -6.52 4.47 -2.72
C VAL A 404 -6.44 5.92 -2.21
N SER A 405 -7.54 6.50 -1.72
CA SER A 405 -7.54 7.80 -1.06
C SER A 405 -6.73 7.83 0.23
N LYS A 406 -6.86 6.82 1.11
CA LYS A 406 -6.03 6.71 2.32
C LYS A 406 -4.54 6.61 2.00
N THR A 407 -4.19 5.99 0.87
CA THR A 407 -2.81 5.88 0.38
C THR A 407 -2.33 7.20 -0.26
N ILE A 408 -3.22 7.94 -0.94
CA ILE A 408 -2.97 9.30 -1.46
C ILE A 408 -2.87 10.34 -0.33
N GLU A 409 -3.62 10.19 0.76
CA GLU A 409 -3.57 11.06 1.94
C GLU A 409 -2.32 10.81 2.81
N LYS A 410 -1.81 9.57 2.80
CA LYS A 410 -0.53 9.19 3.42
C LYS A 410 0.68 9.56 2.56
N ALA A 411 0.49 9.88 1.28
CA ALA A 411 1.50 10.54 0.46
C ALA A 411 1.46 12.06 0.71
N PRO A 412 2.57 12.69 1.10
CA PRO A 412 2.67 14.11 1.30
C PRO A 412 2.33 14.84 0.00
N ALA A 413 1.16 15.47 0.00
CA ALA A 413 0.64 16.09 -1.20
C ALA A 413 1.60 17.17 -1.76
N PRO A 414 1.93 17.15 -3.07
CA PRO A 414 2.41 18.34 -3.74
C PRO A 414 1.24 19.33 -3.83
N SER A 415 1.20 20.26 -2.88
CA SER A 415 0.39 21.48 -2.80
C SER A 415 -0.59 21.76 -3.96
N LYS A 416 -1.73 21.03 -4.04
CA LYS A 416 -2.89 21.48 -4.83
C LYS A 416 -3.81 22.31 -3.94
N LYS A 417 -4.07 23.53 -4.39
CA LYS A 417 -4.93 24.53 -3.75
C LYS A 417 -6.38 24.03 -3.60
N ARG A 418 -6.69 23.28 -2.54
CA ARG A 418 -8.07 23.15 -2.03
C ARG A 418 -8.40 24.36 -1.14
N ASN A 419 -9.68 24.72 -1.13
CA ASN A 419 -10.24 25.96 -0.61
C ASN A 419 -9.70 26.36 0.78
N LYS A 420 -9.46 27.68 0.95
CA LYS A 420 -9.24 28.29 2.27
C LYS A 420 -10.41 27.95 3.19
N ASN A 421 -10.30 26.91 4.02
CA ASN A 421 -10.82 26.85 5.39
C ASN A 421 -10.79 25.49 6.12
N GLN A 422 -10.10 24.45 5.66
CA GLN A 422 -9.86 23.29 6.53
C GLN A 422 -8.38 22.90 6.52
N GLU A 423 -7.69 23.32 7.59
CA GLU A 423 -6.40 22.80 8.00
C GLU A 423 -6.67 21.44 8.68
N VAL A 424 -5.98 20.38 8.28
CA VAL A 424 -5.94 19.13 9.05
C VAL A 424 -5.32 19.45 10.41
N LYS A 425 -5.99 19.01 11.47
CA LYS A 425 -5.83 19.50 12.84
C LYS A 425 -5.78 18.29 13.77
N THR A 426 -4.91 18.33 14.78
CA THR A 426 -5.02 17.41 15.94
C THR A 426 -6.39 17.58 16.62
N VAL A 427 -6.75 16.72 17.58
CA VAL A 427 -8.02 16.79 18.34
C VAL A 427 -8.34 18.22 18.83
N LYS A 428 -7.30 19.02 19.11
CA LYS A 428 -7.38 20.45 19.51
C LYS A 428 -6.78 21.45 18.52
N GLY A 429 -6.35 21.01 17.34
CA GLY A 429 -5.98 21.86 16.21
C GLY A 429 -4.57 22.43 16.20
N ALA A 430 -3.59 21.69 16.72
CA ALA A 430 -2.18 21.98 16.55
C ALA A 430 -1.69 21.66 15.13
N LYS A 431 -0.59 22.31 14.72
CA LYS A 431 -0.07 22.32 13.34
C LYS A 431 0.92 21.17 13.14
N LEU A 432 0.71 20.37 12.09
CA LEU A 432 1.58 19.24 11.74
C LEU A 432 2.99 19.69 11.28
N PRO A 433 4.07 18.91 11.55
CA PRO A 433 5.37 19.08 10.94
C PRO A 433 5.34 18.89 9.41
N ASN A 434 6.24 19.56 8.69
CA ASN A 434 6.32 19.45 7.22
C ASN A 434 6.98 18.12 6.82
N THR A 435 6.20 17.16 6.31
CA THR A 435 6.69 15.87 5.82
C THR A 435 6.53 15.71 4.31
N ALA A 436 6.86 16.72 3.49
CA ALA A 436 6.74 16.62 2.03
C ALA A 436 7.70 15.57 1.42
N SER A 437 7.24 14.34 1.22
CA SER A 437 7.84 13.23 0.47
C SER A 437 6.90 12.78 -0.67
N ASP A 438 7.45 12.41 -1.83
CA ASP A 438 6.73 12.08 -3.07
C ASP A 438 6.23 10.62 -3.12
N TYR A 439 5.62 10.11 -2.05
CA TYR A 439 5.24 8.69 -1.93
C TYR A 439 4.25 8.19 -3.01
N LEU A 440 3.35 9.05 -3.52
CA LEU A 440 2.36 8.63 -4.52
C LEU A 440 3.00 8.21 -5.85
N THR A 441 4.03 8.96 -6.27
CA THR A 441 4.75 8.69 -7.51
C THR A 441 5.57 7.40 -7.37
N ASN A 442 6.18 7.17 -6.21
CA ASN A 442 6.98 5.97 -5.96
C ASN A 442 6.12 4.70 -5.82
N SER A 443 4.92 4.77 -5.23
CA SER A 443 4.03 3.60 -5.12
C SER A 443 3.44 3.16 -6.47
N LEU A 444 3.10 4.11 -7.35
CA LEU A 444 2.59 3.79 -8.69
C LEU A 444 3.70 3.29 -9.62
N ILE A 445 4.92 3.85 -9.51
CA ILE A 445 6.11 3.33 -10.19
C ILE A 445 6.45 1.94 -9.66
N GLY A 446 6.35 1.69 -8.35
CA GLY A 446 6.57 0.38 -7.74
C GLY A 446 5.59 -0.69 -8.26
N LEU A 447 4.29 -0.39 -8.31
CA LEU A 447 3.28 -1.30 -8.86
C LEU A 447 3.49 -1.58 -10.36
N PHE A 448 3.92 -0.55 -11.10
CA PHE A 448 4.27 -0.66 -12.51
C PHE A 448 5.52 -1.51 -12.71
N MET A 449 6.56 -1.33 -11.88
CA MET A 449 7.81 -2.10 -11.88
C MET A 449 7.58 -3.57 -11.51
N ILE A 450 6.71 -3.87 -10.54
CA ILE A 450 6.30 -5.25 -10.17
C ILE A 450 5.67 -5.99 -11.35
N LEU A 451 4.79 -5.31 -12.11
CA LEU A 451 4.19 -5.89 -13.30
C LEU A 451 5.21 -6.10 -14.43
N LEU A 452 6.30 -5.34 -14.41
CA LEU A 452 7.33 -5.28 -15.44
C LEU A 452 8.47 -6.28 -15.22
N GLY A 453 8.96 -6.40 -13.99
CA GLY A 453 10.02 -7.34 -13.61
C GLY A 453 9.58 -8.80 -13.79
N SER A 454 8.33 -9.10 -13.41
CA SER A 454 7.66 -10.40 -13.63
C SER A 454 7.72 -10.90 -15.08
N LEU A 455 7.63 -9.98 -16.05
CA LEU A 455 7.52 -10.32 -17.45
C LEU A 455 8.90 -10.33 -18.16
N MET A 456 9.84 -9.46 -17.75
CA MET A 456 11.25 -9.53 -18.16
C MET A 456 11.97 -10.83 -17.72
N TYR A 457 11.55 -11.44 -16.60
CA TYR A 457 12.02 -12.78 -16.16
C TYR A 457 11.84 -13.87 -17.23
N ARG A 458 10.81 -13.80 -18.09
CA ARG A 458 10.62 -14.75 -19.21
C ARG A 458 11.71 -14.63 -20.28
N LYS A 459 12.22 -13.43 -20.51
CA LYS A 459 13.17 -13.14 -21.59
C LYS A 459 14.56 -13.67 -21.26
N VAL A 460 14.95 -13.62 -19.99
CA VAL A 460 16.22 -14.15 -19.49
C VAL A 460 16.20 -15.68 -19.42
N ARG A 461 15.06 -16.31 -19.09
CA ARG A 461 14.96 -17.80 -19.02
C ARG A 461 14.86 -18.49 -20.38
N LYS A 462 14.51 -17.78 -21.46
CA LYS A 462 14.44 -18.31 -22.84
C LYS A 462 15.67 -18.00 -23.71
N ALA A 463 16.63 -17.21 -23.21
CA ALA A 463 17.86 -16.84 -23.92
C ALA A 463 19.00 -17.86 -23.73
#